data_AF-A0A957YTB0-F1
#
_entry.id   AF-A0A957YTB0-F1
#
_cell.length_a   1.000
_cell.length_b   1.000
_cell.length_c   1.000
_cell.angle_alpha   90.00
_cell.angle_beta   90.00
_cell.angle_gamma   90.00
#
_symmetry.space_group_name_H-M   'P 1'
#
loop_
_entity.id
_entity.type
_entity.pdbx_description
1 polymer ?
#
loop_
_entity_poly.entity_id
_entity_poly.type
_entity_poly.pdbx_seq_one_letter_code
_entity_poly.pdbx_strand_id
1 'polypeptide(L)'
;ADVLSQCMTQCIMRITNPIDQNRIAESVESVGRDLLKELPSLSKGQVIISGASVNTPVMLRVRTRLTEHGGQDIDAPNEWLQWFESGNEGVAARDGALFAEREVQREEDGDLLWA
;
A
#
# COMPACT_ATOMS: atom_id res chain seq x y z
N ALA A 1 8.50 7.70 -21.38
CA ALA A 1 9.84 7.14 -21.15
C ALA A 1 9.80 6.53 -19.76
N ASP A 2 9.80 5.20 -19.69
CA ASP A 2 9.47 4.45 -18.48
C ASP A 2 10.73 4.20 -17.65
N VAL A 3 10.67 4.42 -16.34
CA VAL A 3 11.83 4.26 -15.43
C VAL A 3 12.34 2.82 -15.46
N LEU A 4 11.44 1.85 -15.67
CA LEU A 4 11.77 0.43 -15.78
C LEU A 4 12.65 0.11 -16.99
N SER A 5 12.55 0.89 -18.08
CA SER A 5 13.40 0.66 -19.26
C SER A 5 14.85 1.04 -19.04
N GLN A 6 15.15 1.78 -17.96
CA GLN A 6 16.52 2.14 -17.56
C GLN A 6 17.09 1.18 -16.51
N CYS A 7 16.26 0.28 -15.98
CA CYS A 7 16.71 -0.74 -15.04
C CYS A 7 17.41 -1.88 -15.79
N MET A 8 18.74 -1.80 -15.87
CA MET A 8 19.58 -2.79 -16.55
C MET A 8 19.53 -4.19 -15.91
N THR A 9 19.27 -4.28 -14.59
CA THR A 9 19.12 -5.55 -13.87
C THR A 9 17.79 -5.54 -13.14
N GLN A 10 17.05 -6.64 -13.25
CA GLN A 10 15.71 -6.77 -12.70
C GLN A 10 15.63 -8.03 -11.85
N CYS A 11 15.18 -7.87 -10.60
CA CYS A 11 14.92 -8.94 -9.64
C CYS A 11 13.42 -8.97 -9.37
N ILE A 12 12.71 -9.85 -10.08
CA ILE A 12 11.25 -9.84 -10.15
C ILE A 12 10.73 -10.96 -9.24
N MET A 13 9.97 -10.58 -8.22
CA MET A 13 9.28 -11.51 -7.31
C MET A 13 7.84 -11.74 -7.78
N ARG A 14 7.07 -12.50 -7.01
CA ARG A 14 5.67 -12.82 -7.32
C ARG A 14 4.85 -11.55 -7.60
N ILE A 15 4.25 -11.49 -8.79
CA ILE A 15 3.30 -10.45 -9.21
C ILE A 15 2.09 -11.14 -9.81
N THR A 16 0.90 -10.87 -9.26
CA THR A 16 -0.35 -11.49 -9.70
C THR A 16 -1.18 -10.62 -10.63
N ASN A 17 -0.96 -9.30 -10.61
CA ASN A 17 -1.71 -8.37 -11.44
C ASN A 17 -1.29 -8.49 -12.92
N PRO A 18 -2.22 -8.77 -13.85
CA PRO A 18 -1.88 -8.90 -15.27
C PRO A 18 -1.39 -7.60 -15.90
N ILE A 19 -1.82 -6.43 -15.41
CA ILE A 19 -1.35 -5.14 -15.92
C ILE A 19 0.14 -4.97 -15.62
N ASP A 20 0.56 -5.32 -14.40
CA ASP A 20 1.96 -5.20 -13.97
C ASP A 20 2.84 -6.24 -14.68
N GLN A 21 2.34 -7.46 -14.90
CA GLN A 21 3.02 -8.48 -15.70
C GLN A 21 3.31 -7.98 -17.12
N ASN A 22 2.33 -7.34 -17.76
CA ASN A 22 2.48 -6.80 -19.11
C ASN A 22 3.51 -5.65 -19.16
N ARG A 23 3.46 -4.72 -18.19
CA ARG A 23 4.44 -3.62 -18.09
C ARG A 23 5.87 -4.14 -17.92
N ILE A 24 6.05 -5.20 -17.14
CA ILE A 24 7.38 -5.83 -16.96
C ILE A 24 7.79 -6.59 -18.23
N ALA A 25 6.87 -7.26 -18.91
CA ALA A 25 7.16 -7.95 -20.17
C ALA A 25 7.59 -7.01 -21.32
N GLU A 26 7.19 -5.73 -21.24
CA GLU A 26 7.65 -4.67 -22.16
C GLU A 26 9.11 -4.24 -21.88
N SER A 27 9.57 -4.31 -20.63
CA SER A 27 10.93 -3.92 -20.23
C SER A 27 11.93 -5.07 -20.20
N VAL A 28 11.47 -6.32 -20.31
CA VAL A 28 12.30 -7.53 -20.30
C VAL A 28 12.51 -8.08 -21.70
N GLU A 29 13.72 -8.60 -21.96
CA GLU A 29 14.10 -9.24 -23.21
C GLU A 29 13.23 -10.46 -23.56
N SER A 30 13.23 -10.87 -24.83
CA SER A 30 12.37 -11.95 -25.35
C SER A 30 12.50 -13.27 -24.58
N VAL A 31 13.71 -13.64 -24.15
CA VAL A 31 13.99 -14.86 -23.38
C VAL A 31 13.36 -14.82 -21.99
N GLY A 32 13.17 -13.64 -21.40
CA GLY A 32 12.55 -13.50 -20.09
C GLY A 32 11.03 -13.65 -20.12
N ARG A 33 10.37 -13.42 -21.27
CA ARG A 33 8.90 -13.40 -21.37
C ARG A 33 8.23 -14.73 -21.05
N ASP A 34 8.85 -15.85 -21.39
CA ASP A 34 8.31 -17.17 -21.06
C ASP A 34 8.39 -17.45 -19.56
N LEU A 35 9.46 -17.00 -18.89
CA LEU A 35 9.60 -17.08 -17.43
C LEU A 35 8.63 -16.13 -16.72
N LEU A 36 8.25 -15.00 -17.35
CA LEU A 36 7.27 -14.09 -16.77
C LEU A 36 5.85 -14.70 -16.67
N LYS A 37 5.53 -15.70 -17.50
CA LYS A 37 4.25 -16.45 -17.38
C LYS A 37 4.13 -17.19 -16.03
N GLU A 38 5.26 -17.48 -15.40
CA GLU A 38 5.32 -18.17 -14.10
C GLU A 38 5.26 -17.21 -12.90
N LEU A 39 5.24 -15.89 -13.12
CA LEU A 39 5.19 -14.89 -12.03
C LEU A 39 4.05 -15.12 -11.02
N PRO A 40 2.83 -15.51 -11.41
CA PRO A 40 1.74 -15.76 -10.46
C PRO A 40 2.00 -16.99 -9.58
N SER A 41 2.74 -17.97 -10.10
CA SER A 41 3.05 -19.25 -9.47
C SER A 41 4.23 -19.18 -8.48
N LEU A 42 4.98 -18.07 -8.47
CA LEU A 42 6.12 -17.89 -7.59
C LEU A 42 5.72 -17.93 -6.10
N SER A 43 6.47 -18.73 -5.34
CA SER A 43 6.39 -18.82 -3.89
C SER A 43 7.19 -17.71 -3.20
N LYS A 44 6.90 -17.46 -1.92
CA LYS A 44 7.66 -16.50 -1.12
C LYS A 44 9.15 -16.85 -1.11
N GLY A 45 9.98 -15.86 -1.42
CA GLY A 45 11.43 -16.02 -1.54
C GLY A 45 11.91 -16.58 -2.87
N GLN A 46 11.05 -16.87 -3.84
CA GLN A 46 11.48 -17.11 -5.22
C GLN A 46 11.56 -15.79 -6.00
N VAL A 47 12.57 -15.69 -6.86
CA VAL A 47 12.82 -14.51 -7.70
C VAL A 47 13.30 -14.94 -9.07
N ILE A 48 12.90 -14.18 -10.09
CA ILE A 48 13.44 -14.25 -11.44
C ILE A 48 14.43 -13.09 -11.61
N ILE A 49 15.66 -13.40 -11.99
CA ILE A 49 16.70 -12.41 -12.26
C ILE A 49 16.91 -12.34 -13.77
N SER A 50 16.88 -11.12 -14.31
CA SER A 50 17.06 -10.84 -15.73
C SER A 50 17.84 -9.54 -15.95
N GLY A 51 18.40 -9.39 -17.15
CA GLY A 51 19.16 -8.21 -17.57
C GLY A 51 20.67 -8.39 -17.38
N ALA A 52 21.41 -7.29 -17.31
CA ALA A 52 22.88 -7.25 -17.39
C ALA A 52 23.63 -8.07 -16.34
N SER A 53 22.98 -8.46 -15.25
CA SER A 53 23.58 -9.33 -14.23
C SER A 53 23.75 -10.79 -14.67
N VAL A 54 22.98 -11.26 -15.68
CA VAL A 54 22.96 -12.65 -16.13
C VAL A 54 22.76 -12.76 -17.65
N ASN A 55 23.48 -13.65 -18.32
CA ASN A 55 23.32 -13.84 -19.77
C ASN A 55 21.99 -14.49 -20.17
N THR A 56 21.38 -15.23 -19.24
CA THR A 56 20.10 -15.89 -19.44
C THR A 56 19.29 -15.70 -18.17
N PRO A 57 18.02 -15.30 -18.27
CA PRO A 57 17.20 -15.12 -17.09
C PRO A 57 17.11 -16.42 -16.28
N VAL A 58 17.28 -16.31 -14.97
CA VAL A 58 17.30 -17.46 -14.06
C VAL A 58 16.28 -17.29 -12.95
N MET A 59 15.66 -18.41 -12.56
CA MET A 59 14.82 -18.47 -11.37
C MET A 59 15.63 -19.04 -10.21
N LEU A 60 15.63 -18.37 -9.07
CA LEU A 60 16.34 -18.81 -7.87
C LEU A 60 15.56 -18.55 -6.59
N ARG A 61 16.01 -19.16 -5.49
CA ARG A 61 15.48 -18.94 -4.15
C ARG A 61 16.39 -18.01 -3.36
N VAL A 62 15.85 -16.87 -2.94
CA VAL A 62 16.52 -15.88 -2.11
C VAL A 62 16.58 -16.40 -0.67
N ARG A 63 17.77 -16.34 -0.08
CA ARG A 63 17.98 -16.67 1.34
C ARG A 63 17.31 -15.65 2.27
N THR A 64 17.07 -16.03 3.51
CA THR A 64 16.68 -15.09 4.56
C THR A 64 17.77 -14.04 4.79
N ARG A 65 17.36 -12.80 5.05
CA ARG A 65 18.25 -11.70 5.43
C ARG A 65 18.88 -11.99 6.81
N LEU A 66 20.13 -11.57 7.01
CA LEU A 66 20.84 -11.74 8.29
C LEU A 66 20.56 -10.59 9.28
N THR A 67 20.21 -9.43 8.75
CA THR A 67 19.94 -8.21 9.52
C THR A 67 18.44 -8.04 9.77
N GLU A 68 18.10 -7.42 10.91
CA GLU A 68 16.72 -7.17 11.32
C GLU A 68 16.06 -6.06 10.50
N HIS A 69 14.79 -6.26 10.14
CA HIS A 69 14.02 -5.29 9.36
C HIS A 69 13.52 -4.17 10.30
N GLY A 70 14.01 -2.95 10.07
CA GLY A 70 13.43 -1.75 10.66
C GLY A 70 12.22 -1.27 9.85
N GLY A 71 11.46 -0.31 10.39
CA GLY A 71 10.29 0.26 9.70
C GLY A 71 9.09 -0.69 9.66
N GLN A 72 8.92 -1.52 10.70
CA GLN A 72 7.70 -2.28 10.88
C GLN A 72 6.54 -1.32 11.16
N ASP A 73 5.34 -1.73 10.75
CA ASP A 73 4.13 -0.96 11.02
C ASP A 73 3.99 -0.71 12.52
N ILE A 74 3.51 0.48 12.89
CA ILE A 74 3.08 0.72 14.26
C ILE A 74 1.97 -0.27 14.61
N ASP A 75 1.95 -0.74 15.85
CA ASP A 75 0.82 -1.51 16.36
C ASP A 75 -0.36 -0.56 16.61
N ALA A 76 -0.99 -0.14 15.51
CA ALA A 76 -2.10 0.79 15.54
C ALA A 76 -3.22 0.32 16.48
N PRO A 77 -3.63 -0.96 16.53
CA PRO A 77 -4.61 -1.44 17.49
C PRO A 77 -4.21 -1.20 18.95
N ASN A 78 -2.97 -1.53 19.33
CA ASN A 78 -2.49 -1.34 20.70
C ASN A 78 -2.36 0.15 21.06
N GLU A 79 -1.85 0.98 20.14
CA GLU A 79 -1.80 2.43 20.30
C GLU A 79 -3.21 3.03 20.47
N TRP A 80 -4.19 2.53 19.72
CA TRP A 80 -5.58 2.97 19.82
C TRP A 80 -6.22 2.59 21.15
N LEU A 81 -5.97 1.37 21.63
CA LEU A 81 -6.43 0.89 22.94
C LEU A 81 -5.87 1.76 24.07
N GLN A 82 -4.56 2.01 24.06
CA GLN A 82 -3.91 2.88 25.04
C GLN A 82 -4.50 4.28 25.04
N TRP A 83 -4.78 4.86 23.87
CA TRP A 83 -5.43 6.16 23.74
C TRP A 83 -6.81 6.20 24.42
N PHE A 84 -7.64 5.17 24.25
CA PHE A 84 -8.95 5.10 24.90
C PHE A 84 -8.88 4.77 26.39
N GLU A 85 -7.93 3.94 26.82
CA GLU A 85 -7.72 3.60 28.23
C GLU A 85 -7.18 4.77 29.05
N SER A 86 -6.42 5.68 28.42
CA SER A 86 -5.92 6.91 29.07
C SER A 86 -7.01 7.94 29.43
N GLY A 87 -8.30 7.58 29.30
CA GLY A 87 -9.39 8.29 29.96
C GLY A 87 -9.53 9.74 29.49
N ASN A 88 -9.54 9.94 28.17
CA ASN A 88 -9.62 11.28 27.60
C ASN A 88 -11.05 11.84 27.82
N GLU A 89 -11.26 12.55 28.94
CA GLU A 89 -12.54 13.11 29.40
C GLU A 89 -13.23 13.96 28.31
N GLY A 90 -12.44 14.56 27.40
CA GLY A 90 -12.94 15.33 26.27
C GLY A 90 -13.69 14.52 25.20
N VAL A 91 -13.45 13.20 25.07
CA VAL A 91 -14.16 12.34 24.11
C VAL A 91 -15.54 11.95 24.65
N ALA A 92 -15.63 11.57 25.92
CA ALA A 92 -16.91 11.32 26.58
C ALA A 92 -17.80 12.58 26.60
N ALA A 93 -17.21 13.76 26.82
CA ALA A 93 -17.90 15.03 26.74
C ALA A 93 -18.37 15.37 25.31
N ARG A 94 -17.62 14.97 24.27
CA ARG A 94 -18.02 15.15 22.86
C ARG A 94 -19.11 14.18 22.42
N ASP A 95 -19.01 12.91 22.78
CA ASP A 95 -19.99 11.89 22.41
C ASP A 95 -21.33 12.08 23.16
N GLY A 96 -21.28 12.65 24.37
CA GLY A 96 -22.46 13.05 25.15
C GLY A 96 -22.96 14.47 24.85
N ALA A 97 -22.28 15.26 24.01
CA ALA A 97 -22.73 16.60 23.67
C ALA A 97 -23.98 16.52 22.80
N LEU A 98 -25.06 17.17 23.26
CA LEU A 98 -26.24 17.37 22.43
C LEU A 98 -25.85 18.15 21.17
N PHE A 99 -26.46 17.81 20.04
CA PHE A 99 -26.32 18.60 18.82
C PHE A 99 -26.67 20.07 19.16
N ALA A 100 -25.78 21.00 18.78
CA ALA A 100 -26.08 22.40 18.94
C ALA A 100 -27.33 22.71 18.10
N GLU A 101 -28.47 22.95 18.77
CA GLU A 101 -29.64 23.50 18.11
C GLU A 101 -29.24 24.87 17.58
N ARG A 102 -29.20 24.99 16.25
CA ARG A 102 -28.94 26.27 15.61
C ARG A 102 -30.15 27.15 15.93
N GLU A 103 -29.98 28.20 16.75
CA GLU A 103 -30.99 29.24 16.90
C GLU A 103 -31.15 29.92 15.54
N VAL A 104 -32.14 29.44 14.78
CA VAL A 104 -32.56 30.05 13.53
C VAL A 104 -33.44 31.22 13.93
N GLN A 105 -32.93 32.44 13.76
CA GLN A 105 -33.76 33.64 13.91
C GLN A 105 -34.87 33.59 12.85
N ARG A 106 -36.12 33.77 13.27
CA ARG A 106 -37.29 33.82 12.40
C ARG A 106 -37.96 35.19 12.52
N GLU A 107 -38.48 35.70 11.42
CA GLU A 107 -39.28 36.94 11.40
C GLU A 107 -40.62 36.74 12.11
N GLU A 108 -41.30 37.84 12.47
CA GLU A 108 -42.60 37.81 13.17
C GLU A 108 -43.70 37.06 12.38
N ASP A 109 -43.54 36.93 11.06
CA ASP A 109 -44.43 36.18 10.17
C ASP A 109 -44.04 34.69 10.02
N GLY A 110 -42.99 34.24 10.70
CA GLY A 110 -42.59 32.83 10.78
C GLY A 110 -41.58 32.35 9.74
N ASP A 111 -41.19 33.22 8.81
CA ASP A 111 -40.14 32.97 7.81
C ASP A 111 -38.72 33.07 8.40
N LEU A 112 -37.75 32.40 7.79
CA LEU A 112 -36.34 32.45 8.20
C LEU A 112 -35.73 33.83 7.93
N LEU A 113 -35.15 34.47 8.97
CA LEU A 113 -34.27 35.64 8.81
C LEU A 113 -32.96 35.18 8.14
N TRP A 114 -32.83 35.42 6.84
CA TRP A 114 -31.53 35.39 6.16
C TRP A 114 -31.04 36.84 6.03
N ALA A 115 -29.76 37.06 6.35
CA ALA A 115 -29.02 38.22 5.86
C ALA A 115 -28.15 37.77 4.69
#